data_AF-A0A952GBR0-F1
#
_entry.id   AF-A0A952GBR0-F1
#
_cell.length_a   1.000
_cell.length_b   1.000
_cell.length_c   1.000
_cell.angle_alpha   90.00
_cell.angle_beta   90.00
_cell.angle_gamma   90.00
#
_symmetry.space_group_name_H-M   'P 1'
#
loop_
_entity.id
_entity.type
_entity.pdbx_description
1 polymer ?
#
loop_
_entity_poly.entity_id
_entity_poly.type
_entity_poly.pdbx_seq_one_letter_code
_entity_poly.pdbx_strand_id
1 'polypeptide(L)'
;MRKLLAAAMVLLPLTSVAQMVKVTPVESERRIDITVDGKPFTSYMWPTTLEKPVLYPLTAPDGTIVTRGYPLKPQKNERTDHPHHAGLWFNYGNVNGFDFWNNSDAIKPEQKPKMGSVHHTKIVSTHSGQGKGDLTVESVWTNGAGQDVLRETTQYVFGVKNGVRYIDRIGKLTALEKITFN
;
A
#
# COMPACT_ATOMS: atom_id res chain seq x y z
N MET A 1 29.85 59.49 -23.13
CA MET A 1 28.45 59.09 -22.90
C MET A 1 28.38 57.58 -22.76
N ARG A 2 28.27 57.05 -21.52
CA ARG A 2 28.09 55.60 -21.28
C ARG A 2 26.59 55.29 -21.35
N LYS A 3 26.17 54.51 -22.34
CA LYS A 3 24.79 53.99 -22.44
C LYS A 3 24.64 52.85 -21.43
N LEU A 4 23.86 53.09 -20.36
CA LEU A 4 23.41 52.04 -19.45
C LEU A 4 22.28 51.27 -20.14
N LEU A 5 22.53 50.01 -20.52
CA LEU A 5 21.47 49.08 -20.90
C LEU A 5 20.82 48.55 -19.62
N ALA A 6 19.58 48.95 -19.35
CA ALA A 6 18.74 48.30 -18.36
C ALA A 6 18.22 46.97 -18.96
N ALA A 7 18.72 45.84 -18.47
CA ALA A 7 18.16 44.54 -18.77
C ALA A 7 16.86 44.37 -17.97
N ALA A 8 15.71 44.40 -18.66
CA ALA A 8 14.42 44.08 -18.05
C ALA A 8 14.37 42.57 -17.77
N MET A 9 14.45 42.20 -16.49
CA MET A 9 14.32 40.81 -16.04
C MET A 9 12.84 40.46 -16.01
N VAL A 10 12.37 39.74 -17.04
CA VAL A 10 11.01 39.21 -17.10
C VAL A 10 10.91 38.04 -16.13
N LEU A 11 10.26 38.24 -14.98
CA LEU A 11 9.86 37.13 -14.10
C LEU A 11 8.69 36.38 -14.75
N LEU A 12 8.97 35.22 -15.33
CA LEU A 12 7.93 34.26 -15.69
C LEU A 12 7.45 33.55 -14.41
N PRO A 13 6.14 33.45 -14.16
CA PRO A 13 5.63 32.70 -13.03
C PRO A 13 5.98 31.21 -13.20
N LEU A 14 6.73 30.66 -12.25
CA LEU A 14 6.96 29.22 -12.13
C LEU A 14 5.64 28.56 -11.73
N THR A 15 4.84 28.15 -12.70
CA THR A 15 3.73 27.24 -12.45
C THR A 15 4.32 25.88 -12.08
N SER A 16 4.21 25.50 -10.81
CA SER A 16 4.53 24.13 -10.39
C SER A 16 3.61 23.17 -11.15
N VAL A 17 4.17 22.43 -12.10
CA VAL A 17 3.46 21.33 -12.74
C VAL A 17 3.29 20.26 -11.68
N ALA A 18 2.03 19.83 -11.47
CA ALA A 18 1.76 18.74 -10.54
C ALA A 18 2.52 17.49 -10.99
N GLN A 19 3.10 16.74 -10.05
CA GLN A 19 3.94 15.58 -10.35
C GLN A 19 3.11 14.43 -10.90
N MET A 20 3.62 13.70 -11.87
CA MET A 20 2.91 12.56 -12.46
C MET A 20 2.94 11.37 -11.50
N VAL A 21 1.77 10.90 -11.08
CA VAL A 21 1.63 9.64 -10.33
C VAL A 21 1.23 8.55 -11.30
N LYS A 22 2.09 7.53 -11.46
CA LYS A 22 1.85 6.38 -12.32
C LYS A 22 1.51 5.16 -11.50
N VAL A 23 0.42 4.47 -11.85
CA VAL A 23 -0.06 3.23 -11.25
C VAL A 23 0.03 2.12 -12.30
N THR A 24 0.94 1.16 -12.12
CA THR A 24 1.30 0.16 -13.14
C THR A 24 1.12 -1.25 -12.62
N PRO A 25 0.11 -2.01 -13.09
CA PRO A 25 -0.02 -3.42 -12.76
C PRO A 25 1.16 -4.25 -13.30
N VAL A 26 1.66 -5.16 -12.46
CA VAL A 26 2.65 -6.18 -12.80
C VAL A 26 2.15 -7.51 -12.23
N GLU A 27 0.98 -7.95 -12.70
CA GLU A 27 0.24 -9.08 -12.11
C GLU A 27 1.01 -10.39 -12.10
N SER A 28 1.89 -10.62 -13.09
CA SER A 28 2.80 -11.77 -13.14
C SER A 28 3.73 -11.84 -11.93
N GLU A 29 4.02 -10.70 -11.31
CA GLU A 29 4.81 -10.58 -10.08
C GLU A 29 3.95 -10.31 -8.84
N ARG A 30 2.61 -10.42 -8.95
CA ARG A 30 1.65 -10.17 -7.87
C ARG A 30 1.85 -8.80 -7.20
N ARG A 31 2.08 -7.76 -8.01
CA ARG A 31 2.17 -6.39 -7.53
C ARG A 31 1.62 -5.34 -8.50
N ILE A 32 1.39 -4.14 -7.99
CA ILE A 32 1.09 -2.93 -8.74
C ILE A 32 2.04 -1.85 -8.25
N ASP A 33 2.83 -1.29 -9.16
CA ASP A 33 3.88 -0.33 -8.85
C ASP A 33 3.36 1.11 -8.94
N ILE A 34 3.61 1.90 -7.91
CA ILE A 34 3.28 3.31 -7.81
C ILE A 34 4.57 4.13 -7.85
N THR A 35 4.64 5.04 -8.81
CA THR A 35 5.77 5.98 -8.95
C THR A 35 5.29 7.42 -9.03
N VAL A 36 6.14 8.35 -8.61
CA VAL A 36 5.95 9.80 -8.72
C VAL A 36 7.10 10.36 -9.56
N ASP A 37 6.81 10.94 -10.72
CA ASP A 37 7.80 11.38 -11.72
C ASP A 37 8.85 10.30 -12.03
N GLY A 38 8.41 9.05 -12.14
CA GLY A 38 9.26 7.88 -12.38
C GLY A 38 10.07 7.39 -11.18
N LYS A 39 10.05 8.10 -10.04
CA LYS A 39 10.70 7.66 -8.81
C LYS A 39 9.77 6.74 -7.99
N PRO A 40 10.28 5.69 -7.34
CA PRO A 40 9.46 4.81 -6.51
C PRO A 40 8.71 5.58 -5.41
N PHE A 41 7.43 5.24 -5.24
CA PHE A 41 6.64 5.64 -4.07
C PHE A 41 6.33 4.40 -3.23
N THR A 42 5.60 3.44 -3.79
CA THR A 42 5.32 2.16 -3.15
C THR A 42 4.82 1.14 -4.17
N SER A 43 4.61 -0.10 -3.75
CA SER A 43 3.88 -1.09 -4.53
C SER A 43 2.79 -1.72 -3.67
N TYR A 44 1.59 -1.91 -4.23
CA TYR A 44 0.61 -2.82 -3.65
C TYR A 44 0.99 -4.24 -4.03
N MET A 45 1.26 -5.10 -3.04
CA MET A 45 1.81 -6.44 -3.22
C MET A 45 0.92 -7.48 -2.56
N TRP A 46 0.75 -8.64 -3.21
CA TRP A 46 0.01 -9.79 -2.67
C TRP A 46 0.77 -11.11 -2.91
N PRO A 47 2.02 -11.22 -2.43
CA PRO A 47 2.80 -12.45 -2.59
C PRO A 47 2.15 -13.60 -1.80
N THR A 48 2.35 -14.83 -2.27
CA THR A 48 1.82 -16.02 -1.58
C THR A 48 2.52 -16.34 -0.26
N THR A 49 3.59 -15.62 0.07
CA THR A 49 4.31 -15.71 1.34
C THR A 49 3.76 -14.77 2.41
N LEU A 50 2.79 -13.92 2.08
CA LEU A 50 2.08 -13.08 3.03
C LEU A 50 0.60 -13.46 3.05
N GLU A 51 0.03 -13.38 4.24
CA GLU A 51 -1.38 -13.72 4.50
C GLU A 51 -2.30 -12.48 4.39
N LYS A 52 -1.78 -11.37 3.85
CA LYS A 52 -2.52 -10.14 3.53
C LYS A 52 -1.79 -9.32 2.47
N PRO A 53 -2.51 -8.55 1.62
CA PRO A 53 -1.86 -7.58 0.75
C PRO A 53 -1.29 -6.42 1.55
N VAL A 54 -0.18 -5.85 1.06
CA VAL A 54 0.55 -4.78 1.74
C VAL A 54 1.00 -3.71 0.74
N LEU A 55 1.17 -2.48 1.21
CA LEU A 55 1.93 -1.45 0.51
C LEU A 55 3.40 -1.54 0.97
N TYR A 56 4.32 -1.80 0.04
CA TYR A 56 5.73 -1.99 0.37
C TYR A 56 6.68 -1.70 -0.82
N PRO A 57 7.88 -1.13 -0.58
CA PRO A 57 8.20 -0.30 0.58
C PRO A 57 7.45 1.03 0.51
N LEU A 58 7.31 1.76 1.61
CA LEU A 58 6.95 3.17 1.53
C LEU A 58 8.21 4.01 1.39
N THR A 59 8.30 4.78 0.31
CA THR A 59 9.46 5.64 0.01
C THR A 59 9.05 7.11 0.09
N ALA A 60 9.77 7.91 0.88
CA ALA A 60 9.60 9.34 1.01
C ALA A 60 10.16 10.09 -0.23
N PRO A 61 9.83 11.39 -0.44
CA PRO A 61 10.28 12.14 -1.61
C PRO A 61 11.80 12.20 -1.83
N ASP A 62 12.57 12.17 -0.73
CA ASP A 62 14.04 12.17 -0.72
C ASP A 62 14.66 10.77 -0.97
N GLY A 63 13.84 9.74 -1.12
CA GLY A 63 14.27 8.35 -1.28
C GLY A 63 14.39 7.56 0.02
N THR A 64 14.14 8.17 1.17
CA THR A 64 14.16 7.47 2.47
C THR A 64 13.07 6.40 2.50
N ILE A 65 13.45 5.15 2.80
CA ILE A 65 12.50 4.06 3.01
C ILE A 65 11.96 4.15 4.44
N VAL A 66 10.64 4.29 4.57
CA VAL A 66 9.94 4.48 5.85
C VAL A 66 9.56 3.15 6.50
N THR A 67 9.26 2.14 5.70
CA THR A 67 8.94 0.79 6.18
C THR A 67 10.19 -0.04 6.40
N ARG A 68 10.24 -0.82 7.47
CA ARG A 68 11.32 -1.78 7.71
C ARG A 68 11.45 -2.82 6.59
N GLY A 69 12.59 -3.51 6.50
CA GLY A 69 12.89 -4.51 5.47
C GLY A 69 12.21 -5.87 5.69
N TYR A 70 12.29 -6.42 6.90
CA TYR A 70 11.84 -7.77 7.23
C TYR A 70 10.30 -7.89 7.20
N PRO A 71 9.74 -9.00 6.65
CA PRO A 71 10.41 -10.17 6.07
C PRO A 71 10.71 -10.07 4.58
N LEU A 72 10.21 -9.04 3.87
CA LEU A 72 10.25 -8.95 2.40
C LEU A 72 11.64 -8.67 1.82
N LYS A 73 12.42 -7.83 2.49
CA LYS A 73 13.80 -7.48 2.12
C LYS A 73 14.66 -7.25 3.38
N PRO A 74 14.97 -8.31 4.14
CA PRO A 74 15.68 -8.19 5.42
C PRO A 74 16.99 -7.42 5.29
N GLN A 75 17.27 -6.52 6.23
CA GLN A 75 18.51 -5.74 6.28
C GLN A 75 19.47 -6.25 7.35
N LYS A 76 20.77 -5.98 7.19
CA LYS A 76 21.77 -6.28 8.22
C LYS A 76 21.44 -5.50 9.50
N ASN A 77 21.49 -6.18 10.65
CA ASN A 77 21.18 -5.63 11.97
C ASN A 77 19.70 -5.21 12.18
N GLU A 78 18.79 -5.63 11.31
CA GLU A 78 17.36 -5.46 11.50
C GLU A 78 16.81 -6.53 12.45
N ARG A 79 15.81 -6.18 13.27
CA ARG A 79 15.08 -7.17 14.06
C ARG A 79 14.23 -8.06 13.14
N THR A 80 14.29 -9.36 13.36
CA THR A 80 13.50 -10.37 12.63
C THR A 80 12.31 -10.87 13.45
N ASP A 81 11.78 -10.02 14.33
CA ASP A 81 10.59 -10.26 15.12
C ASP A 81 9.32 -9.86 14.35
N HIS A 82 8.17 -10.38 14.79
CA HIS A 82 6.83 -10.02 14.29
C HIS A 82 6.75 -9.96 12.74
N PRO A 83 6.93 -11.09 12.02
CA PRO A 83 7.00 -11.07 10.54
C PRO A 83 5.74 -10.52 9.87
N HIS A 84 4.60 -10.55 10.56
CA HIS A 84 3.33 -9.97 10.10
C HIS A 84 3.34 -8.42 10.06
N HIS A 85 4.32 -7.75 10.69
CA HIS A 85 4.56 -6.31 10.53
C HIS A 85 5.36 -6.02 9.24
N ALA A 86 4.78 -6.37 8.10
CA ALA A 86 5.36 -6.18 6.77
C ALA A 86 4.67 -5.02 6.03
N GLY A 87 5.39 -3.94 5.75
CA GLY A 87 4.84 -2.79 5.00
C GLY A 87 3.69 -2.07 5.72
N LEU A 88 2.80 -1.46 4.93
CA LEU A 88 1.57 -0.81 5.41
C LEU A 88 0.34 -1.61 4.94
N TRP A 89 -0.56 -1.89 5.87
CA TRP A 89 -1.80 -2.63 5.62
C TRP A 89 -2.85 -2.26 6.66
N PHE A 90 -4.07 -2.74 6.45
CA PHE A 90 -5.18 -2.61 7.39
C PHE A 90 -5.74 -4.00 7.68
N ASN A 91 -6.04 -4.26 8.94
CA ASN A 91 -6.75 -5.47 9.35
C ASN A 91 -7.48 -5.24 10.69
N TYR A 92 -8.32 -6.19 11.10
CA TYR A 92 -8.86 -6.27 12.46
C TYR A 92 -8.22 -7.45 13.21
N GLY A 93 -8.05 -7.30 14.52
CA GLY A 93 -7.56 -8.38 15.37
C GLY A 93 -8.57 -9.53 15.38
N ASN A 94 -9.71 -9.34 16.03
CA ASN A 94 -10.71 -10.39 16.20
C ASN A 94 -11.94 -10.15 15.31
N VAL A 95 -12.17 -11.08 14.36
CA VAL A 95 -13.40 -11.15 13.57
C VAL A 95 -14.02 -12.53 13.76
N ASN A 96 -15.23 -12.59 14.35
CA ASN A 96 -15.91 -13.85 14.68
C ASN A 96 -15.04 -14.86 15.48
N GLY A 97 -14.12 -14.36 16.32
CA GLY A 97 -13.22 -15.19 17.12
C GLY A 97 -11.94 -15.65 16.41
N PHE A 98 -11.73 -15.25 15.15
CA PHE A 98 -10.51 -15.50 14.39
C PHE A 98 -9.59 -14.27 14.38
N ASP A 99 -8.29 -14.53 14.43
CA ASP A 99 -7.24 -13.51 14.42
C ASP A 99 -6.78 -13.20 12.99
N PHE A 100 -7.08 -12.02 12.45
CA PHE A 100 -6.58 -11.60 11.13
C PHE A 100 -5.31 -10.74 11.24
N TRP A 101 -4.90 -10.36 12.44
CA TRP A 101 -3.69 -9.57 12.67
C TRP A 101 -2.43 -10.44 12.64
N ASN A 102 -2.42 -11.53 13.43
CA ASN A 102 -1.26 -12.39 13.60
C ASN A 102 -1.24 -13.50 12.55
N ASN A 103 -0.60 -13.25 11.41
CA ASN A 103 -0.60 -14.21 10.31
C ASN A 103 0.82 -14.38 9.72
N SER A 104 1.70 -14.91 10.57
CA SER A 104 3.12 -15.15 10.26
C SER A 104 3.53 -16.60 10.41
N ASP A 105 4.60 -17.00 9.73
CA ASP A 105 5.18 -18.34 9.81
C ASP A 105 5.67 -18.75 11.21
N ALA A 106 5.81 -17.79 12.13
CA ALA A 106 6.19 -18.04 13.52
C ALA A 106 5.06 -18.64 14.38
N ILE A 107 3.83 -18.72 13.84
CA ILE A 107 2.67 -19.24 14.55
C ILE A 107 2.75 -20.76 14.65
N LYS A 108 2.58 -21.27 15.87
CA LYS A 108 2.61 -22.71 16.12
C LYS A 108 1.48 -23.43 15.35
N PRO A 109 1.70 -24.64 14.82
CA PRO A 109 0.69 -25.35 14.04
C PRO A 109 -0.68 -25.44 14.70
N GLU A 110 -0.73 -25.56 16.03
CA GLU A 110 -1.97 -25.71 16.79
C GLU A 110 -2.80 -24.42 16.84
N GLN A 111 -2.17 -23.27 16.58
CA GLN A 111 -2.83 -21.96 16.56
C GLN A 111 -3.29 -21.56 15.15
N LYS A 112 -2.70 -22.14 14.09
CA LYS A 112 -3.04 -21.80 12.70
C LYS A 112 -4.54 -21.86 12.38
N PRO A 113 -5.33 -22.84 12.87
CA PRO A 113 -6.78 -22.88 12.60
C PRO A 113 -7.56 -21.70 13.17
N LYS A 114 -6.97 -20.87 14.04
CA LYS A 114 -7.60 -19.65 14.57
C LYS A 114 -7.23 -18.39 13.77
N MET A 115 -6.30 -18.49 12.83
CA MET A 115 -5.79 -17.34 12.10
C MET A 115 -6.60 -17.16 10.82
N GLY A 116 -7.02 -15.93 10.55
CA GLY A 116 -7.63 -15.53 9.29
C GLY A 116 -6.61 -14.90 8.35
N SER A 117 -6.93 -14.94 7.07
CA SER A 117 -6.12 -14.37 5.99
C SER A 117 -6.95 -13.46 5.11
N VAL A 118 -6.29 -12.49 4.48
CA VAL A 118 -6.90 -11.59 3.51
C VAL A 118 -6.24 -11.85 2.16
N HIS A 119 -7.03 -12.21 1.17
CA HIS A 119 -6.52 -12.60 -0.14
C HIS A 119 -6.97 -11.58 -1.18
N HIS A 120 -6.00 -11.00 -1.90
CA HIS A 120 -6.31 -10.21 -3.09
C HIS A 120 -7.00 -11.09 -4.13
N THR A 121 -8.14 -10.63 -4.64
CA THR A 121 -8.92 -11.37 -5.64
C THR A 121 -8.88 -10.72 -7.01
N LYS A 122 -8.88 -9.39 -7.06
CA LYS A 122 -9.06 -8.66 -8.33
C LYS A 122 -8.50 -7.23 -8.28
N ILE A 123 -7.90 -6.80 -9.38
CA ILE A 123 -7.71 -5.38 -9.69
C ILE A 123 -8.99 -4.86 -10.35
N VAL A 124 -9.67 -3.93 -9.70
CA VAL A 124 -10.90 -3.33 -10.21
C VAL A 124 -10.59 -2.20 -11.19
N SER A 125 -9.67 -1.31 -10.83
CA SER A 125 -9.23 -0.23 -11.71
C SER A 125 -7.86 0.32 -11.31
N THR A 126 -7.14 0.87 -12.30
CA THR A 126 -5.94 1.67 -12.10
C THR A 126 -6.03 2.95 -12.92
N HIS A 127 -5.68 4.07 -12.31
CA HIS A 127 -5.66 5.38 -12.96
C HIS A 127 -4.36 6.10 -12.61
N SER A 128 -3.61 6.50 -13.64
CA SER A 128 -2.47 7.39 -13.50
C SER A 128 -2.91 8.84 -13.74
N GLY A 129 -2.28 9.80 -13.08
CA GLY A 129 -2.71 11.19 -13.18
C GLY A 129 -1.72 12.20 -12.62
N GLN A 130 -1.97 13.47 -12.92
CA GLN A 130 -1.19 14.58 -12.40
C GLN A 130 -1.59 14.88 -10.95
N GLY A 131 -0.61 14.89 -10.05
CA GLY A 131 -0.77 15.10 -8.61
C GLY A 131 -1.35 13.90 -7.86
N LYS A 132 -2.08 13.01 -8.52
CA LYS A 132 -2.68 11.81 -7.91
C LYS A 132 -2.85 10.65 -8.90
N GLY A 133 -2.83 9.43 -8.36
CA GLY A 133 -3.20 8.20 -9.05
C GLY A 133 -4.06 7.32 -8.14
N ASP A 134 -4.92 6.52 -8.74
CA ASP A 134 -5.91 5.71 -8.03
C ASP A 134 -5.73 4.22 -8.34
N LEU A 135 -5.95 3.40 -7.31
CA LEU A 135 -6.01 1.95 -7.42
C LEU A 135 -7.24 1.46 -6.67
N THR A 136 -8.11 0.71 -7.34
CA THR A 136 -9.20 -0.02 -6.65
C THR A 136 -8.96 -1.52 -6.77
N VAL A 137 -9.02 -2.22 -5.65
CA VAL A 137 -8.85 -3.68 -5.57
C VAL A 137 -9.96 -4.32 -4.76
N GLU A 138 -10.18 -5.60 -5.01
CA GLU A 138 -10.99 -6.46 -4.15
C GLU A 138 -10.11 -7.45 -3.40
N SER A 139 -10.57 -7.82 -2.21
CA SER A 139 -10.01 -8.88 -1.40
C SER A 139 -11.11 -9.64 -0.68
N VAL A 140 -10.82 -10.88 -0.31
CA VAL A 140 -11.69 -11.71 0.53
C VAL A 140 -10.98 -12.03 1.83
N TRP A 141 -11.72 -12.01 2.93
CA TRP A 141 -11.23 -12.38 4.25
C TRP A 141 -11.73 -13.79 4.53
N THR A 142 -10.79 -14.71 4.69
CA THR A 142 -11.05 -16.14 4.91
C THR A 142 -10.65 -16.48 6.33
N ASN A 143 -11.55 -17.08 7.10
CA ASN A 143 -11.26 -17.49 8.48
C ASN A 143 -10.37 -18.74 8.51
N GLY A 144 -9.88 -19.10 9.70
CA GLY A 144 -9.00 -20.26 9.86
C GLY A 144 -9.67 -21.63 9.65
N ALA A 145 -11.00 -21.66 9.46
CA ALA A 145 -11.75 -22.84 9.02
C ALA A 145 -11.90 -22.91 7.49
N GLY A 146 -11.34 -21.95 6.74
CA GLY A 146 -11.40 -21.90 5.28
C GLY A 146 -12.70 -21.33 4.73
N GLN A 147 -13.49 -20.63 5.54
CA GLN A 147 -14.74 -19.98 5.10
C GLN A 147 -14.49 -18.50 4.84
N ASP A 148 -15.01 -17.99 3.72
CA ASP A 148 -15.00 -16.57 3.40
C ASP A 148 -16.07 -15.83 4.21
N VAL A 149 -15.66 -14.82 4.97
CA VAL A 149 -16.53 -14.12 5.94
C VAL A 149 -16.78 -12.66 5.57
N LEU A 150 -15.81 -12.00 4.91
CA LEU A 150 -15.94 -10.63 4.41
C LEU A 150 -15.43 -10.52 2.98
N ARG A 151 -16.08 -9.69 2.17
CA ARG A 151 -15.49 -9.09 0.98
C ARG A 151 -15.10 -7.66 1.27
N GLU A 152 -13.92 -7.27 0.81
CA GLU A 152 -13.42 -5.93 0.92
C GLU A 152 -13.17 -5.34 -0.47
N THR A 153 -13.74 -4.17 -0.74
CA THR A 153 -13.30 -3.31 -1.85
C THR A 153 -12.50 -2.17 -1.25
N THR A 154 -11.24 -2.03 -1.66
CA THR A 154 -10.36 -0.95 -1.19
C THR A 154 -9.97 -0.05 -2.35
N GLN A 155 -10.19 1.26 -2.20
CA GLN A 155 -9.59 2.28 -3.03
C GLN A 155 -8.39 2.88 -2.31
N TYR A 156 -7.26 2.94 -3.01
CA TYR A 156 -6.09 3.71 -2.65
C TYR A 156 -5.97 4.93 -3.55
N VAL A 157 -5.79 6.10 -2.95
CA VAL A 157 -5.42 7.33 -3.65
C VAL A 157 -4.00 7.68 -3.27
N PHE A 158 -3.09 7.62 -4.23
CA PHE A 158 -1.69 7.99 -4.05
C PHE A 158 -1.53 9.41 -4.55
N GLY A 159 -1.10 10.33 -3.69
CA GLY A 159 -1.02 11.73 -4.08
C GLY A 159 0.21 12.46 -3.58
N VAL A 160 0.46 13.59 -4.22
CA VAL A 160 1.49 14.55 -3.82
C VAL A 160 0.89 15.94 -3.72
N LYS A 161 1.10 16.59 -2.58
CA LYS A 161 0.64 17.96 -2.34
C LYS A 161 1.69 18.72 -1.55
N ASN A 162 2.13 19.86 -2.07
CA ASN A 162 3.12 20.74 -1.43
C ASN A 162 4.42 20.00 -1.03
N GLY A 163 4.89 19.07 -1.87
CA GLY A 163 6.08 18.27 -1.61
C GLY A 163 5.88 17.09 -0.64
N VAL A 164 4.68 16.90 -0.10
CA VAL A 164 4.34 15.78 0.79
C VAL A 164 3.62 14.69 -0.01
N ARG A 165 4.05 13.44 0.17
CA ARG A 165 3.35 12.25 -0.33
C ARG A 165 2.29 11.81 0.68
N TYR A 166 1.11 11.44 0.20
CA TYR A 166 0.05 10.89 1.02
C TYR A 166 -0.60 9.68 0.34
N ILE A 167 -1.24 8.84 1.15
CA ILE A 167 -2.01 7.69 0.71
C ILE A 167 -3.33 7.72 1.46
N ASP A 168 -4.43 7.93 0.74
CA ASP A 168 -5.76 7.74 1.30
C ASP A 168 -6.18 6.30 1.03
N ARG A 169 -6.70 5.61 2.06
CA ARG A 169 -7.26 4.27 1.96
C ARG A 169 -8.73 4.29 2.33
N ILE A 170 -9.60 4.02 1.36
CA ILE A 170 -11.05 3.93 1.57
C ILE A 170 -11.46 2.48 1.41
N GLY A 171 -11.92 1.86 2.50
CA GLY A 171 -12.34 0.45 2.52
C GLY A 171 -13.86 0.32 2.67
N LYS A 172 -14.47 -0.54 1.87
CA LYS A 172 -15.84 -1.03 2.06
C LYS A 172 -15.79 -2.51 2.42
N LEU A 173 -16.20 -2.83 3.64
CA LEU A 173 -16.37 -4.21 4.11
C LEU A 173 -17.82 -4.65 3.90
N THR A 174 -18.00 -5.79 3.23
CA THR A 174 -19.30 -6.41 2.98
C THR A 174 -19.31 -7.78 3.66
N ALA A 175 -20.18 -7.93 4.66
CA ALA A 175 -20.36 -9.18 5.38
C ALA A 175 -20.97 -10.27 4.47
N LEU A 176 -20.37 -11.45 4.47
CA LEU A 176 -20.89 -12.64 3.78
C LEU A 176 -21.70 -13.55 4.72
N GLU A 177 -21.53 -13.33 6.03
CA GLU A 177 -22.29 -13.93 7.11
C GLU A 177 -22.53 -12.88 8.21
N LYS A 178 -23.05 -13.28 9.37
CA LYS A 178 -23.11 -12.37 10.52
C LYS A 178 -21.68 -12.12 11.02
N ILE A 179 -21.27 -10.85 11.10
CA ILE A 179 -19.92 -10.45 11.51
C ILE A 179 -19.95 -9.73 12.86
N THR A 180 -18.97 -10.04 13.70
CA THR A 180 -18.63 -9.35 14.93
C THR A 180 -17.16 -8.93 14.89
N PHE A 181 -16.90 -7.67 15.25
CA PHE A 181 -15.56 -7.14 15.48
C PHE A 181 -15.42 -6.94 16.99
N ASN A 182 -14.45 -7.60 17.62
CA ASN A 182 -14.26 -7.59 19.08
C ASN A 182 -12.95 -6.93 19.49
#